data_AF-A0AA41MM16-F1
#
_entry.id   AF-A0AA41MM16-F1
#
_cell.length_a   1.000
_cell.length_b   1.000
_cell.length_c   1.000
_cell.angle_alpha   90.00
_cell.angle_beta   90.00
_cell.angle_gamma   90.00
#
_symmetry.space_group_name_H-M   'P 1'
#
loop_
_entity.id
_entity.type
_entity.pdbx_description
1 polymer ?
#
loop_
_entity_poly.entity_id
_entity_poly.type
_entity_poly.pdbx_seq_one_letter_code
_entity_poly.pdbx_strand_id
1 'polypeptide(L)'
;MDELERALSCPGQPSKCVTIPRSLDGRLQVSHRKGLPHVIYCRVWRWPDLQSHHELKPLECCEFPFGSKQKEVCINPYHYRRVETPDFRPVCYEEPQHWCSVAYYELNNRVGETFQASSRSVLIDGFTDPSNNRNRFCLGLLSNVNRNSTIENTRRHIGKGKSNYVILWRSLLS
;
A
#
# COMPACT_ATOMS: atom_id res chain seq x y z
N MET A 1 40.56 4.71 -10.91
CA MET A 1 40.06 3.74 -11.90
C MET A 1 40.70 2.38 -11.66
N ASP A 2 42.00 2.39 -11.37
CA ASP A 2 42.88 1.25 -11.08
C ASP A 2 42.33 0.26 -10.04
N GLU A 3 41.66 0.75 -9.00
CA GLU A 3 41.08 -0.12 -7.96
C GLU A 3 39.90 -0.95 -8.47
N LEU A 4 39.10 -0.41 -9.39
CA LEU A 4 37.99 -1.14 -10.02
C LEU A 4 38.53 -2.19 -10.98
N GLU A 5 39.51 -1.84 -11.81
CA GLU A 5 40.17 -2.79 -12.71
C GLU A 5 40.83 -3.94 -11.94
N ARG A 6 41.49 -3.63 -10.82
CA ARG A 6 42.04 -4.65 -9.91
C ARG A 6 40.96 -5.57 -9.34
N ALA A 7 39.88 -5.01 -8.81
CA ALA A 7 38.77 -5.80 -8.26
C ALA A 7 38.14 -6.72 -9.31
N LEU A 8 38.02 -6.25 -10.55
CA LEU A 8 37.49 -7.02 -11.68
C LEU A 8 38.45 -8.11 -12.17
N SER A 9 39.77 -7.89 -12.07
CA SER A 9 40.79 -8.83 -12.54
C SER A 9 41.02 -10.01 -11.59
N CYS A 10 40.79 -9.82 -10.28
CA CYS A 10 41.01 -10.85 -9.25
C CYS A 10 39.75 -11.12 -8.40
N PRO A 11 38.71 -11.79 -8.97
CA PRO A 11 37.51 -12.13 -8.22
C PRO A 11 37.83 -12.98 -6.97
N GLY A 12 37.28 -12.62 -5.83
CA GLY A 12 37.47 -13.36 -4.57
C GLY A 12 38.63 -12.90 -3.69
N GLN A 13 39.49 -12.00 -4.18
CA GLN A 13 40.46 -11.31 -3.32
C GLN A 13 39.82 -10.07 -2.67
N PRO A 14 40.21 -9.73 -1.43
CA PRO A 14 39.79 -8.48 -0.81
C PRO A 14 40.19 -7.28 -1.67
N SER A 15 39.24 -6.38 -1.92
CA SER A 15 39.43 -5.13 -2.67
C SER A 15 38.84 -3.95 -1.92
N LYS A 16 39.32 -2.74 -2.19
CA LYS A 16 38.82 -1.53 -1.52
C LYS A 16 37.47 -1.11 -2.11
N CYS A 17 36.77 -0.21 -1.40
CA CYS A 17 35.59 0.42 -1.96
C CYS A 17 35.98 1.25 -3.19
N VAL A 18 35.16 1.16 -4.24
CA VAL A 18 35.21 2.05 -5.40
C VAL A 18 33.96 2.89 -5.32
N THR A 19 34.10 4.18 -5.00
CA THR A 19 32.95 5.06 -4.73
C THR A 19 32.68 6.04 -5.86
N ILE A 20 31.42 6.48 -5.94
CA ILE A 20 31.00 7.65 -6.70
C ILE A 20 30.15 8.57 -5.80
N PRO A 21 30.05 9.87 -6.11
CA PRO A 21 29.14 10.78 -5.41
C PRO A 21 27.68 10.30 -5.50
N ARG A 22 26.97 10.34 -4.37
CA ARG A 22 25.54 9.99 -4.30
C ARG A 22 24.69 11.18 -4.75
N SER A 23 23.80 10.94 -5.71
CA SER A 23 22.76 11.91 -6.09
C SER A 23 21.66 12.02 -5.03
N LEU A 24 20.90 13.12 -5.04
CA LEU A 24 19.82 13.36 -4.06
C LEU A 24 18.75 12.24 -4.07
N ASP A 25 18.42 11.70 -5.24
CA ASP A 25 17.47 10.60 -5.39
C ASP A 25 18.14 9.22 -5.41
N GLY A 26 19.47 9.16 -5.27
CA GLY A 26 20.27 7.94 -5.28
C GLY A 26 20.39 7.26 -6.64
N ARG A 27 19.89 7.86 -7.72
CA ARG A 27 19.96 7.30 -9.08
C ARG A 27 21.07 7.93 -9.91
N LEU A 28 21.73 7.10 -10.73
CA LEU A 28 22.66 7.50 -11.77
C LEU A 28 21.95 7.48 -13.12
N GLN A 29 22.15 8.53 -13.92
CA GLN A 29 21.63 8.61 -15.29
C GLN A 29 22.75 8.32 -16.29
N VAL A 30 22.56 7.30 -17.13
CA VAL A 30 23.47 6.93 -18.22
C VAL A 30 22.67 6.77 -19.50
N SER A 31 22.99 7.53 -20.54
CA SER A 31 22.32 7.50 -21.86
C SER A 31 20.78 7.45 -21.76
N HIS A 32 20.20 8.46 -21.12
CA HIS A 32 18.74 8.63 -20.89
C HIS A 32 18.07 7.59 -19.96
N ARG A 33 18.78 6.59 -19.46
CA ARG A 33 18.25 5.61 -18.50
C ARG A 33 18.69 5.95 -17.08
N LYS A 34 17.77 5.90 -16.11
CA LYS A 34 18.06 6.09 -14.68
C LYS A 34 18.05 4.74 -13.98
N GLY A 35 19.04 4.49 -13.13
CA GLY A 35 19.11 3.29 -12.31
C GLY A 35 19.94 3.51 -11.05
N LEU A 36 19.88 2.58 -10.12
CA LEU A 36 20.70 2.64 -8.92
C LEU A 36 22.14 2.25 -9.27
N PRO A 37 23.17 3.03 -8.88
CA PRO A 37 24.53 2.83 -9.38
C PRO A 37 25.09 1.45 -9.03
N HIS A 38 25.02 1.02 -7.77
CA HIS A 38 25.45 -0.33 -7.38
C HIS A 38 24.73 -1.46 -8.16
N VAL A 39 23.45 -1.30 -8.51
CA VAL A 39 22.71 -2.26 -9.35
C VAL A 39 23.23 -2.26 -10.78
N ILE A 40 23.43 -1.08 -11.38
CA ILE A 40 23.95 -0.94 -12.75
C ILE A 40 25.30 -1.67 -12.85
N TYR A 41 26.23 -1.38 -11.93
CA TYR A 41 27.56 -1.96 -11.97
C TYR A 41 27.53 -3.46 -11.64
N CYS A 42 26.78 -3.91 -10.63
CA CYS A 42 26.62 -5.36 -10.38
C CYS A 42 26.02 -6.11 -11.58
N ARG A 43 25.07 -5.50 -12.30
CA ARG A 43 24.45 -6.09 -13.50
C ARG A 43 25.43 -6.21 -14.66
N VAL A 44 26.27 -5.20 -14.88
CA VAL A 44 27.25 -5.21 -15.98
C VAL A 44 28.35 -6.26 -15.76
N TRP A 45 28.89 -6.39 -14.54
CA TRP A 45 30.09 -7.20 -14.30
C TRP A 45 29.86 -8.54 -13.61
N ARG A 46 28.68 -8.82 -13.04
CA ARG A 46 28.45 -10.07 -12.28
C ARG A 46 27.17 -10.80 -12.63
N TRP A 47 26.02 -10.11 -12.61
CA TRP A 47 24.71 -10.73 -12.75
C TRP A 47 23.85 -10.03 -13.81
N PRO A 48 23.97 -10.39 -15.09
CA PRO A 48 23.23 -9.75 -16.17
C PRO A 48 21.70 -9.80 -16.00
N ASP A 49 21.22 -10.83 -15.30
CA ASP A 49 19.81 -11.09 -14.99
C ASP A 49 19.32 -10.44 -13.70
N LEU A 50 20.15 -9.66 -13.00
CA LEU A 50 19.78 -8.94 -11.77
C LEU A 50 18.60 -7.99 -12.06
N GLN A 51 17.45 -8.19 -11.43
CA GLN A 51 16.23 -7.42 -11.68
C GLN A 51 16.18 -6.17 -10.81
N SER A 52 16.46 -6.30 -9.51
CA SER A 52 16.26 -5.23 -8.53
C SER A 52 17.35 -5.17 -7.46
N HIS A 53 17.46 -4.02 -6.79
CA HIS A 53 18.34 -3.84 -5.63
C HIS A 53 17.97 -4.73 -4.44
N HIS A 54 16.74 -5.25 -4.38
CA HIS A 54 16.32 -6.19 -3.32
C HIS A 54 17.10 -7.51 -3.37
N GLU A 55 17.64 -7.87 -4.52
CA GLU A 55 18.50 -9.03 -4.71
C GLU A 55 19.95 -8.76 -4.29
N LEU A 56 20.31 -7.55 -3.85
CA LEU A 56 21.67 -7.22 -3.41
C LEU A 56 21.73 -6.92 -1.92
N LYS A 57 22.70 -7.53 -1.24
CA LYS A 57 23.10 -7.18 0.13
C LYS A 57 24.58 -6.80 0.16
N PRO A 58 24.96 -5.70 0.85
CA PRO A 58 26.37 -5.37 1.01
C PRO A 58 27.08 -6.42 1.87
N LEU A 59 28.37 -6.62 1.60
CA LEU A 59 29.28 -7.37 2.47
C LEU A 59 29.75 -6.49 3.63
N GLU A 60 30.18 -7.13 4.71
CA GLU A 60 30.69 -6.44 5.92
C GLU A 60 31.94 -5.61 5.64
N CYS A 61 32.75 -5.99 4.63
CA CYS A 61 33.93 -5.23 4.21
C CYS A 61 33.61 -3.94 3.45
N CYS A 62 32.34 -3.65 3.16
CA CYS A 62 31.94 -2.44 2.43
C CYS A 62 31.69 -1.28 3.40
N GLU A 63 32.53 -0.24 3.33
CA GLU A 63 32.39 0.97 4.16
C GLU A 63 31.31 1.94 3.63
N PHE A 64 31.05 1.91 2.32
CA PHE A 64 30.14 2.84 1.65
C PHE A 64 28.97 2.13 0.93
N PRO A 65 28.22 1.20 1.58
CA PRO A 65 27.16 0.48 0.91
C PRO A 65 26.00 1.40 0.57
N PHE A 66 25.24 1.11 -0.49
CA PHE A 66 24.12 1.97 -0.92
C PHE A 66 23.11 2.32 0.20
N GLY A 67 22.87 1.39 1.13
CA GLY A 67 21.93 1.57 2.25
C GLY A 67 22.38 2.57 3.33
N SER A 68 23.68 2.90 3.42
CA SER A 68 24.23 3.74 4.52
C SER A 68 23.84 5.22 4.44
N LYS A 69 23.27 5.67 3.31
CA LYS A 69 22.86 7.07 3.06
C LYS A 69 24.00 8.09 3.23
N GLN A 70 25.25 7.66 3.05
CA GLN A 70 26.42 8.54 3.03
C GLN A 70 26.50 9.38 1.75
N LYS A 71 27.42 10.38 1.72
CA LYS A 71 27.67 11.26 0.56
C LYS A 71 28.22 10.51 -0.66
N GLU A 72 28.85 9.37 -0.43
CA GLU A 72 29.41 8.51 -1.45
C GLU A 72 28.73 7.14 -1.42
N VAL A 73 28.79 6.44 -2.55
CA VAL A 73 28.28 5.08 -2.69
C VAL A 73 29.27 4.18 -3.40
N CYS A 74 29.55 3.03 -2.79
CA CYS A 74 30.37 1.98 -3.37
C CYS A 74 29.64 1.29 -4.53
N ILE A 75 30.31 1.24 -5.67
CA ILE A 75 29.88 0.58 -6.91
C ILE A 75 30.70 -0.68 -7.21
N ASN A 76 31.67 -1.05 -6.37
CA ASN A 76 32.45 -2.28 -6.52
C ASN A 76 31.50 -3.50 -6.49
N PRO A 77 31.33 -4.25 -7.60
CA PRO A 77 30.40 -5.36 -7.65
C PRO A 77 30.67 -6.46 -6.63
N TYR A 78 31.94 -6.64 -6.23
CA TYR A 78 32.36 -7.66 -5.26
C TYR A 78 32.12 -7.25 -3.80
N HIS A 79 31.66 -6.03 -3.54
CA HIS A 79 31.22 -5.59 -2.22
C HIS A 79 29.75 -5.87 -1.94
N TYR A 80 29.07 -6.54 -2.88
CA TYR A 80 27.69 -6.99 -2.75
C TYR A 80 27.61 -8.51 -2.96
N ARG A 81 26.68 -9.17 -2.28
CA ARG A 81 26.27 -10.55 -2.56
C ARG A 81 24.84 -10.55 -3.08
N ARG A 82 24.55 -11.48 -3.99
CA ARG A 82 23.19 -11.73 -4.44
C ARG A 82 22.43 -12.50 -3.36
N VAL A 83 21.18 -12.14 -3.14
CA VAL A 83 20.23 -12.85 -2.29
C VAL A 83 18.97 -13.14 -3.09
N GLU A 84 18.31 -14.24 -2.77
CA GLU A 84 16.97 -14.50 -3.27
C GLU A 84 16.03 -13.44 -2.70
N THR A 85 15.26 -12.80 -3.57
CA THR A 85 14.14 -11.98 -3.13
C THR A 85 13.10 -12.90 -2.49
N PRO A 86 12.48 -12.48 -1.38
CA PRO A 86 11.29 -13.16 -0.89
C PRO A 86 10.30 -13.33 -2.04
N ASP A 87 9.68 -14.51 -2.16
CA ASP A 87 8.64 -14.82 -3.13
C ASP A 87 7.47 -13.82 -2.98
N PHE A 88 7.54 -12.67 -3.66
CA PHE A 88 6.41 -11.76 -3.81
C PHE A 88 5.46 -12.36 -4.85
N ARG A 89 4.65 -13.33 -4.42
CA ARG A 89 3.59 -13.88 -5.25
C ARG A 89 2.49 -12.82 -5.38
N PRO A 90 2.11 -12.43 -6.61
CA PRO A 90 0.95 -11.56 -6.79
C PRO A 90 -0.27 -12.26 -6.18
N VAL A 91 -0.97 -11.55 -5.29
CA VAL A 91 -2.24 -12.00 -4.74
C VAL A 91 -3.33 -11.56 -5.70
N CYS A 92 -4.19 -12.49 -6.12
CA CYS A 92 -5.40 -12.16 -6.85
C CYS A 92 -6.29 -11.34 -5.92
N TYR A 93 -6.41 -10.04 -6.18
CA TYR A 93 -7.41 -9.21 -5.54
C TYR A 93 -8.66 -9.24 -6.42
N GLU A 94 -9.82 -9.51 -5.80
CA GLU A 94 -11.12 -9.28 -6.41
C GLU A 94 -11.80 -8.17 -5.63
N GLU A 95 -12.19 -7.10 -6.32
CA GLU A 95 -12.89 -6.00 -5.68
C GLU A 95 -14.28 -6.48 -5.25
N PRO A 96 -14.65 -6.36 -3.96
CA PRO A 96 -15.97 -6.78 -3.50
C PRO A 96 -17.09 -6.06 -4.25
N GLN A 97 -18.19 -6.77 -4.55
CA GLN A 97 -19.36 -6.19 -5.21
C GLN A 97 -19.95 -4.99 -4.43
N HIS A 98 -19.77 -4.96 -3.10
CA HIS A 98 -20.23 -3.91 -2.21
C HIS A 98 -19.09 -3.48 -1.28
N TRP A 99 -18.87 -2.18 -1.14
CA TRP A 99 -17.76 -1.65 -0.33
C TRP A 99 -18.12 -1.49 1.15
N CYS A 100 -19.41 -1.41 1.48
CA CYS A 100 -19.89 -1.47 2.86
C CYS A 100 -21.29 -2.06 2.95
N SER A 101 -21.62 -2.53 4.15
CA SER A 101 -22.95 -3.01 4.49
C SER A 101 -23.45 -2.24 5.71
N VAL A 102 -24.72 -1.81 5.70
CA VAL A 102 -25.32 -0.99 6.75
C VAL A 102 -26.50 -1.74 7.36
N ALA A 103 -26.42 -2.01 8.66
CA ALA A 103 -27.51 -2.58 9.44
C ALA A 103 -28.07 -1.54 10.40
N TYR A 104 -29.39 -1.46 10.51
CA TYR A 104 -30.07 -0.54 11.40
C TYR A 104 -30.66 -1.25 12.62
N TYR A 105 -30.53 -0.62 13.78
CA TYR A 105 -31.01 -1.13 15.05
C TYR A 105 -31.85 -0.05 15.75
N GLU A 106 -32.96 -0.48 16.32
CA GLU A 106 -33.75 0.30 17.27
C GLU A 106 -33.59 -0.31 18.65
N LEU A 107 -32.89 0.41 19.54
CA LEU A 107 -32.37 -0.13 20.79
C LEU A 107 -31.47 -1.36 20.51
N ASN A 108 -31.84 -2.53 21.01
CA ASN A 108 -31.09 -3.79 20.83
C ASN A 108 -31.66 -4.67 19.71
N ASN A 109 -32.72 -4.23 19.03
CA ASN A 109 -33.40 -5.02 18.01
C ASN A 109 -32.98 -4.56 16.61
N ARG A 110 -32.56 -5.52 15.78
CA ARG A 110 -32.28 -5.27 14.36
C ARG A 110 -33.59 -5.01 13.62
N VAL A 111 -33.65 -3.94 12.83
CA VAL A 111 -34.84 -3.54 12.10
C VAL A 111 -34.52 -3.43 10.60
N GLY A 112 -35.23 -4.21 9.79
CA GLY A 112 -35.07 -4.22 8.33
C GLY A 112 -33.97 -5.13 7.79
N GLU A 113 -33.74 -5.06 6.48
CA GLU A 113 -32.64 -5.75 5.79
C GLU A 113 -31.32 -4.97 5.86
N THR A 114 -30.20 -5.64 5.61
CA THR A 114 -28.89 -4.97 5.54
C THR A 114 -28.78 -4.29 4.19
N PHE A 115 -28.53 -2.98 4.20
CA PHE A 115 -28.32 -2.23 2.97
C PHE A 115 -26.90 -2.48 2.44
N GLN A 116 -26.79 -2.87 1.17
CA GLN A 116 -25.53 -3.16 0.51
C GLN A 116 -25.09 -1.99 -0.37
N ALA A 117 -24.04 -1.30 0.04
CA ALA A 117 -23.57 -0.12 -0.64
C ALA A 117 -22.67 -0.49 -1.83
N SER A 118 -23.15 -0.19 -3.04
CA SER A 118 -22.35 -0.38 -4.26
C SER A 118 -21.68 0.90 -4.74
N SER A 119 -22.23 2.07 -4.38
CA SER A 119 -21.69 3.38 -4.76
C SER A 119 -20.82 3.97 -3.68
N ARG A 120 -19.72 4.65 -4.04
CA ARG A 120 -18.70 5.23 -3.14
C ARG A 120 -19.22 6.19 -2.04
N SER A 121 -20.50 6.55 -2.09
CA SER A 121 -21.20 7.26 -1.03
C SER A 121 -22.65 6.75 -0.91
N VAL A 122 -23.18 6.80 0.31
CA VAL A 122 -24.55 6.43 0.63
C VAL A 122 -25.17 7.52 1.50
N LEU A 123 -26.40 7.90 1.18
CA LEU A 123 -27.20 8.80 2.01
C LEU A 123 -28.07 7.99 2.98
N ILE A 124 -27.98 8.27 4.28
CA ILE A 124 -28.83 7.63 5.30
C ILE A 124 -29.71 8.69 5.94
N ASP A 125 -31.03 8.51 5.94
CA ASP A 125 -31.97 9.47 6.51
C ASP A 125 -33.21 8.85 7.16
N GLY A 126 -34.00 9.69 7.84
CA GLY A 126 -35.19 9.30 8.59
C GLY A 126 -36.51 9.40 7.82
N PHE A 127 -36.50 9.74 6.52
CA PHE A 127 -37.73 10.01 5.76
C PHE A 127 -38.31 8.77 5.09
N THR A 128 -39.61 8.86 4.79
CA THR A 128 -40.33 7.89 3.96
C THR A 128 -40.28 8.39 2.52
N ASP A 129 -39.13 8.22 1.86
CA ASP A 129 -39.02 8.48 0.42
C ASP A 129 -39.38 7.20 -0.36
N PRO A 130 -40.46 7.18 -1.14
CA PRO A 130 -40.84 6.04 -1.96
C PRO A 130 -39.94 5.86 -3.20
N SER A 131 -38.97 6.76 -3.46
CA SER A 131 -38.05 6.61 -4.58
C SER A 131 -37.10 5.42 -4.37
N ASN A 132 -36.97 4.55 -5.39
CA ASN A 132 -36.11 3.37 -5.34
C ASN A 132 -34.63 3.73 -5.60
N ASN A 133 -34.08 4.67 -4.83
CA ASN A 133 -32.70 5.13 -4.99
C ASN A 133 -31.73 4.16 -4.31
N ARG A 134 -30.98 3.40 -5.11
CA ARG A 134 -29.99 2.41 -4.66
C ARG A 134 -28.79 2.98 -3.89
N ASN A 135 -28.63 4.29 -3.83
CA ASN A 135 -27.58 4.99 -3.08
C ASN A 135 -28.11 5.67 -1.80
N ARG A 136 -29.36 5.38 -1.43
CA ARG A 136 -30.05 5.99 -0.30
C ARG A 136 -30.66 4.91 0.58
N PHE A 137 -30.34 4.92 1.86
CA PHE A 137 -30.92 4.05 2.87
C PHE A 137 -31.92 4.84 3.72
N CYS A 138 -33.21 4.71 3.39
CA CYS A 138 -34.31 5.42 4.04
C CYS A 138 -34.81 4.64 5.26
N LEU A 139 -34.48 5.10 6.46
CA LEU A 139 -34.97 4.48 7.69
C LEU A 139 -36.49 4.58 7.81
N GLY A 140 -37.11 5.63 7.25
CA GLY A 140 -38.55 5.89 7.31
C GLY A 140 -39.44 4.84 6.65
N LEU A 141 -38.89 3.97 5.80
CA LEU A 141 -39.59 2.83 5.20
C LEU A 141 -39.58 1.58 6.10
N LEU A 142 -38.76 1.56 7.15
CA LEU A 142 -38.58 0.38 7.99
C LEU A 142 -39.70 0.27 9.04
N SER A 143 -40.52 -0.77 8.93
CA SER A 143 -41.55 -1.12 9.91
C SER A 143 -40.95 -1.79 11.15
N ASN A 144 -41.39 -1.40 12.34
CA ASN A 144 -41.11 -2.10 13.61
C ASN A 144 -42.32 -1.97 14.53
N VAL A 145 -42.86 -3.09 14.99
CA VAL A 145 -44.04 -3.13 15.89
C VAL A 145 -43.70 -2.73 17.32
N ASN A 146 -42.44 -2.86 17.73
CA ASN A 146 -41.96 -2.51 19.07
C ASN A 146 -41.53 -1.04 19.19
N ARG A 147 -41.96 -0.19 18.26
CA ARG A 147 -41.53 1.20 18.20
C ARG A 147 -42.22 2.01 19.29
N ASN A 148 -41.42 2.72 20.09
CA ASN A 148 -41.89 3.59 21.17
C ASN A 148 -41.54 5.06 20.90
N SER A 149 -42.11 5.96 21.71
CA SER A 149 -41.95 7.42 21.55
C SER A 149 -40.49 7.88 21.58
N THR A 150 -39.63 7.24 22.38
CA THR A 150 -38.19 7.51 22.41
C THR A 150 -37.55 7.21 21.06
N ILE A 151 -37.84 6.03 20.48
CA ILE A 151 -37.33 5.62 19.17
C ILE A 151 -37.82 6.56 18.05
N GLU A 152 -39.10 6.94 18.06
CA GLU A 152 -39.64 7.89 17.09
C GLU A 152 -39.00 9.27 17.19
N ASN A 153 -38.78 9.75 18.42
CA ASN A 153 -38.05 10.98 18.66
C ASN A 153 -36.62 10.89 18.11
N THR A 154 -35.88 9.82 18.40
CA THR A 154 -34.52 9.61 17.87
C THR A 154 -34.51 9.57 16.34
N ARG A 155 -35.46 8.88 15.71
CA ARG A 155 -35.59 8.83 14.24
C ARG A 155 -35.86 10.21 13.63
N ARG A 156 -36.67 11.03 14.29
CA ARG A 156 -36.93 12.42 13.86
C ARG A 156 -35.67 13.29 13.89
N HIS A 157 -34.76 13.05 14.84
CA HIS A 157 -33.47 13.75 14.90
C HIS A 157 -32.50 13.35 13.76
N ILE A 158 -32.69 12.18 13.14
CA ILE A 158 -31.94 11.79 11.94
C ILE A 158 -32.37 12.66 10.75
N GLY A 159 -33.65 13.06 10.68
CA GLY A 159 -34.15 14.15 9.83
C GLY A 159 -33.72 14.04 8.36
N LYS A 160 -33.20 15.15 7.78
CA LYS A 160 -32.73 15.31 6.38
C LYS A 160 -31.47 14.50 6.01
N GLY A 161 -31.05 13.58 6.86
CA GLY A 161 -29.81 12.85 6.71
C GLY A 161 -28.63 13.71 7.14
N LYS A 162 -27.81 13.19 8.05
CA LYS A 162 -26.50 13.76 8.30
C LYS A 162 -25.57 13.21 7.22
N SER A 163 -25.27 14.03 6.21
CA SER A 163 -24.36 13.70 5.08
C SER A 163 -22.95 13.24 5.49
N ASN A 164 -22.58 13.32 6.77
CA ASN A 164 -21.21 13.18 7.24
C ASN A 164 -20.94 11.99 8.17
N TYR A 165 -21.86 11.03 8.30
CA TYR A 165 -21.46 9.75 8.91
C TYR A 165 -20.90 8.84 7.82
N VAL A 166 -19.61 9.01 7.56
CA VAL A 166 -18.79 7.87 7.15
C VAL A 166 -18.82 6.90 8.34
N ILE A 167 -19.78 5.99 8.36
CA ILE A 167 -19.75 4.86 9.28
C ILE A 167 -18.62 3.97 8.76
N LEU A 168 -17.40 4.26 9.21
CA LEU A 168 -16.25 3.38 9.10
C LEU A 168 -16.51 2.18 10.02
N TRP A 169 -17.33 1.23 9.58
CA TRP A 169 -17.12 -0.16 9.97
C TRP A 169 -16.02 -0.69 9.06
N ARG A 170 -14.78 -0.34 9.38
CA ARG A 170 -13.64 -1.16 8.95
C ARG A 170 -13.87 -2.52 9.60
N SER A 171 -14.09 -3.55 8.78
CA SER A 171 -13.98 -4.93 9.18
C SER A 171 -12.70 -5.10 10.01
N LEU A 172 -12.85 -5.40 11.29
CA LEU A 172 -11.81 -6.07 12.05
C LEU A 172 -11.75 -7.48 11.48
N LEU A 173 -10.87 -7.66 10.49
CA LEU A 173 -10.27 -8.95 10.21
C LEU A 173 -9.34 -9.27 11.39
N SER A 174 -9.78 -10.24 12.21
CA SER A 174 -8.93 -11.14 12.99
C SER A 174 -9.58 -12.52 12.92
#